data_AF-A0A1H2S3V7-F1
#
_entry.id   AF-A0A1H2S3V7-F1
#
_cell.length_a   1.000
_cell.length_b   1.000
_cell.length_c   1.000
_cell.angle_alpha   90.00
_cell.angle_beta   90.00
_cell.angle_gamma   90.00
#
_symmetry.space_group_name_H-M   'P 1'
#
loop_
_entity.id
_entity.type
_entity.pdbx_description
1 polymer ?
#
loop_
_entity_poly.entity_id
_entity_poly.type
_entity_poly.pdbx_seq_one_letter_code
_entity_poly.pdbx_strand_id
1 'polypeptide(L)'
;MTKEEAMKSGRELDVYLDSEMADEKTGALDDLWQSIYDVVQLCTGGIMESDPREIEAALQWLKEVQPLTKDYKTLSLDFDN
;
A
#
# COMPACT_ATOMS: atom_id res chain seq x y z
N MET A 1 2.44 -4.68 -14.97
CA MET A 1 1.40 -3.79 -14.45
C MET A 1 1.68 -2.37 -14.90
N THR A 2 0.69 -1.70 -15.47
CA THR A 2 0.71 -0.27 -15.79
C THR A 2 0.35 0.56 -14.55
N LYS A 3 0.55 1.89 -14.59
CA LYS A 3 0.14 2.77 -13.47
C LYS A 3 -1.38 2.74 -13.23
N GLU A 4 -2.18 2.69 -14.30
CA GLU A 4 -3.63 2.65 -14.18
C GLU A 4 -4.12 1.33 -13.55
N GLU A 5 -3.53 0.20 -13.96
CA GLU A 5 -3.79 -1.10 -13.34
C GLU A 5 -3.39 -1.12 -11.86
N ALA A 6 -2.23 -0.54 -11.51
CA ALA A 6 -1.77 -0.42 -10.12
C ALA A 6 -2.73 0.42 -9.27
N MET A 7 -3.19 1.56 -9.79
CA MET A 7 -4.17 2.41 -9.12
C MET A 7 -5.47 1.65 -8.85
N LYS A 8 -5.96 0.90 -9.85
CA LYS A 8 -7.18 0.12 -9.72
C LYS A 8 -7.02 -1.00 -8.69
N SER A 9 -5.97 -1.82 -8.80
CA SER A 9 -5.77 -2.95 -7.91
C SER A 9 -5.49 -2.52 -6.47
N GLY A 10 -4.82 -1.39 -6.25
CA GLY A 10 -4.58 -0.86 -4.90
C GLY A 10 -5.88 -0.44 -4.21
N ARG A 11 -6.80 0.18 -4.96
CA ARG A 11 -8.13 0.57 -4.46
C ARG A 11 -9.08 -0.62 -4.23
N GLU A 12 -8.74 -1.79 -4.75
CA GLU A 12 -9.50 -3.03 -4.56
C GLU A 12 -9.01 -3.82 -3.32
N LEU A 13 -7.91 -3.41 -2.67
CA LEU A 13 -7.45 -4.03 -1.43
C LEU A 13 -8.36 -3.64 -0.26
N ASP A 14 -8.64 -4.57 0.64
CA ASP A 14 -9.46 -4.28 1.83
C ASP A 14 -8.82 -3.20 2.72
N VAL A 15 -7.48 -3.24 2.88
CA VAL A 15 -6.72 -2.23 3.64
C VAL A 15 -6.81 -0.81 3.08
N TYR A 16 -7.25 -0.64 1.83
CA TYR A 16 -7.46 0.69 1.24
C TYR A 16 -8.55 1.46 1.99
N LEU A 17 -9.58 0.76 2.48
CA LEU A 17 -10.68 1.39 3.24
C LEU A 17 -10.22 1.94 4.58
N ASP A 18 -9.19 1.33 5.17
CA ASP A 18 -8.56 1.78 6.42
C ASP A 18 -7.40 2.75 6.18
N SER A 19 -7.06 3.00 4.90
CA SER A 19 -6.02 3.93 4.51
C SER A 19 -6.52 5.38 4.50
N GLU A 20 -5.60 6.33 4.39
CA GLU A 20 -5.98 7.75 4.23
C GLU A 20 -6.61 8.07 2.86
N MET A 21 -6.58 7.12 1.90
CA MET A 21 -7.10 7.28 0.54
C MET A 21 -6.58 8.57 -0.12
N ALA A 22 -5.30 8.90 0.13
CA ALA A 22 -4.74 10.21 -0.21
C ALA A 22 -4.77 10.47 -1.73
N ASP A 23 -4.76 9.42 -2.53
CA ASP A 23 -4.87 9.48 -3.97
C ASP A 23 -6.24 9.95 -4.49
N GLU A 24 -7.31 9.94 -3.69
CA GLU A 24 -8.59 10.52 -4.11
C GLU A 24 -8.49 12.03 -4.36
N LYS A 25 -7.58 12.70 -3.64
CA LYS A 25 -7.35 14.14 -3.76
C LYS A 25 -6.38 14.48 -4.88
N THR A 26 -5.40 13.62 -5.11
CA THR A 26 -4.25 13.93 -5.98
C THR A 26 -4.24 13.15 -7.30
N GLY A 27 -4.90 12.00 -7.34
CA GLY A 27 -4.84 11.03 -8.43
C GLY A 27 -3.45 10.39 -8.59
N ALA A 28 -2.57 10.48 -7.59
CA ALA A 28 -1.19 10.04 -7.68
C ALA A 28 -0.98 8.63 -7.10
N LEU A 29 -0.23 7.81 -7.84
CA LEU A 29 0.14 6.46 -7.42
C LEU A 29 0.99 6.45 -6.15
N ASP A 30 1.86 7.45 -5.98
CA ASP A 30 2.72 7.55 -4.81
C ASP A 30 1.90 7.78 -3.53
N ASP A 31 0.82 8.56 -3.61
CA ASP A 31 -0.05 8.83 -2.47
C ASP A 31 -0.90 7.60 -2.11
N LEU A 32 -1.37 6.85 -3.12
CA LEU A 32 -2.04 5.56 -2.91
C LEU A 32 -1.09 4.56 -2.24
N TRP A 33 0.12 4.46 -2.79
CA TRP A 33 1.12 3.51 -2.31
C TRP A 33 1.52 3.79 -0.87
N GLN A 34 1.75 5.07 -0.54
CA GLN A 34 2.10 5.47 0.81
C GLN A 34 0.94 5.27 1.80
N SER A 35 -0.31 5.56 1.40
CA SER A 35 -1.48 5.32 2.25
C SER A 35 -1.64 3.83 2.61
N ILE A 36 -1.40 2.92 1.66
CA ILE A 36 -1.42 1.47 1.90
C ILE A 36 -0.21 1.03 2.75
N TYR A 37 0.97 1.59 2.50
CA TYR A 37 2.18 1.32 3.27
C TYR A 37 1.97 1.63 4.76
N ASP A 38 1.38 2.78 5.08
CA ASP A 38 1.14 3.20 6.46
C ASP A 38 0.24 2.19 7.19
N VAL A 39 -0.83 1.71 6.55
CA VAL A 39 -1.72 0.68 7.11
C VAL A 39 -0.95 -0.60 7.41
N VAL A 40 -0.18 -1.10 6.43
CA VAL A 40 0.64 -2.31 6.60
C VAL A 40 1.66 -2.13 7.74
N GLN A 41 2.27 -0.94 7.85
CA GLN A 41 3.22 -0.63 8.92
C GLN A 41 2.54 -0.63 10.31
N LEU A 42 1.36 -0.02 10.43
CA LEU A 42 0.60 0.02 11.68
C LEU A 42 0.15 -1.39 12.11
N CYS A 43 -0.27 -2.23 11.16
CA CYS A 43 -0.69 -3.60 11.46
C CYS A 43 0.49 -4.50 11.84
N THR A 44 1.60 -4.43 11.10
CA THR A 44 2.82 -5.21 11.40
C THR A 44 3.47 -4.77 12.72
N GLY A 45 3.31 -3.51 13.11
CA GLY A 45 3.70 -2.97 14.42
C GLY A 45 2.75 -3.30 15.57
N GLY A 46 1.63 -4.00 15.32
CA GLY A 46 0.64 -4.34 16.34
C GLY A 46 -0.16 -3.14 16.88
N ILE A 47 -0.18 -2.02 16.16
CA ILE A 47 -0.92 -0.81 16.52
C ILE A 47 -2.38 -0.91 16.05
N MET A 48 -2.60 -1.60 14.93
CA MET A 48 -3.92 -1.81 14.33
C MET A 48 -4.14 -3.30 14.02
N GLU A 49 -5.33 -3.81 14.32
CA GLU A 49 -5.70 -5.19 13.99
C GLU A 49 -6.33 -5.26 12.59
N SER A 50 -5.90 -6.23 11.78
CA SER A 50 -6.46 -6.55 10.45
C SER A 50 -6.23 -8.03 10.16
N ASP A 51 -6.94 -8.62 9.18
CA ASP A 51 -6.73 -10.01 8.81
C ASP A 51 -5.31 -10.19 8.25
N PRO A 52 -4.50 -11.13 8.78
CA PRO A 52 -3.15 -11.37 8.26
C PRO A 52 -3.08 -11.61 6.75
N ARG A 53 -4.14 -12.17 6.14
CA ARG A 53 -4.21 -12.40 4.69
C ARG A 53 -4.38 -11.11 3.90
N GLU A 54 -5.10 -10.13 4.46
CA GLU A 54 -5.26 -8.81 3.86
C GLU A 54 -3.93 -8.04 3.93
N ILE A 55 -3.22 -8.14 5.05
CA ILE A 55 -1.88 -7.56 5.22
C ILE A 55 -0.87 -8.20 4.26
N GLU A 56 -0.90 -9.51 4.09
CA GLU A 56 -0.05 -10.21 3.13
C GLU A 56 -0.33 -9.77 1.68
N ALA A 57 -1.62 -9.65 1.30
CA ALA A 57 -2.01 -9.17 -0.02
C ALA A 57 -1.57 -7.71 -0.26
N ALA A 58 -1.72 -6.84 0.73
CA ALA A 58 -1.28 -5.46 0.67
C ALA A 58 0.24 -5.35 0.56
N LEU A 59 0.98 -6.14 1.34
CA LEU A 59 2.43 -6.19 1.26
C LEU A 59 2.93 -6.66 -0.11
N GLN A 60 2.28 -7.67 -0.67
CA GLN A 60 2.59 -8.15 -2.01
C GLN A 60 2.34 -7.06 -3.07
N TRP A 61 1.21 -6.36 -2.96
CA TRP A 61 0.90 -5.23 -3.83
C TRP A 61 1.94 -4.10 -3.71
N LEU A 62 2.36 -3.75 -2.48
CA LEU A 62 3.40 -2.74 -2.25
C LEU A 62 4.71 -3.10 -2.99
N LYS A 63 5.15 -4.36 -2.90
CA LYS A 63 6.36 -4.85 -3.59
C LYS A 63 6.22 -4.81 -5.12
N GLU A 64 5.07 -5.20 -5.65
CA GLU A 64 4.83 -5.24 -7.09
C GLU A 64 4.71 -3.84 -7.71
N VAL A 65 4.11 -2.90 -6.98
CA VAL A 65 3.88 -1.52 -7.43
C VAL A 65 5.05 -0.60 -7.16
N GLN A 66 5.90 -0.90 -6.17
CA GLN A 66 7.04 -0.06 -5.79
C GLN A 66 7.89 0.45 -6.97
N PRO A 67 8.25 -0.36 -7.99
CA PRO A 67 9.03 0.13 -9.14
C PRO A 67 8.32 1.22 -9.97
N LEU A 68 7.00 1.30 -9.90
CA LEU A 68 6.15 2.26 -10.62
C LEU A 68 5.99 3.59 -9.88
N THR A 69 6.24 3.61 -8.56
CA THR A 69 6.26 4.84 -7.76
C THR A 69 7.37 5.77 -8.23
N LYS A 70 7.31 7.06 -7.90
CA LYS A 70 8.41 7.99 -8.16
C LYS A 70 9.32 8.10 -6.93
N ASP A 71 8.73 8.27 -5.75
CA ASP A 71 9.44 8.65 -4.54
C ASP A 71 9.80 7.43 -3.65
N TYR A 72 9.17 6.27 -3.86
CA TYR A 72 9.32 5.08 -3.00
C TYR A 72 10.07 3.90 -3.63
N LYS A 73 10.64 4.06 -4.83
CA LYS A 73 11.33 2.98 -5.58
C LYS A 73 12.42 2.25 -4.80
N THR A 74 13.03 2.94 -3.85
CA THR A 74 14.17 2.46 -3.05
C THR A 74 13.83 2.36 -1.56
N LEU A 75 12.56 2.52 -1.18
CA LEU A 75 12.14 2.39 0.21
C LEU A 75 12.29 0.93 0.64
N SER A 76 12.90 0.68 1.80
CA SER A 76 12.96 -0.69 2.33
C SER A 76 11.59 -1.08 2.89
N LEU A 77 11.12 -2.27 2.53
CA LEU A 77 9.88 -2.86 3.04
C LEU A 77 10.20 -3.93 4.09
N ASP A 78 10.99 -3.55 5.09
CA ASP A 78 11.42 -4.44 6.18
C ASP A 78 10.32 -4.53 7.24
N PHE A 79 9.28 -5.29 6.93
CA PHE A 79 8.19 -5.60 7.87
C PHE A 79 8.41 -6.90 8.65
N ASP A 80 9.62 -7.45 8.58
CA ASP A 80 9.99 -8.65 9.31
C ASP A 80 10.11 -8.34 10.81
N ASN A 81 9.19 -8.92 11.58
CA ASN A 81 9.37 -9.26 12.99
C ASN A 81 9.65 -10.76 13.11
#